data_AF-A0A2V8F000-F1
#
_entry.id   AF-A0A2V8F000-F1
#
_cell.length_a   1.000
_cell.length_b   1.000
_cell.length_c   1.000
_cell.angle_alpha   90.00
_cell.angle_beta   90.00
_cell.angle_gamma   90.00
#
_symmetry.space_group_name_H-M   'P 1'
#
loop_
_entity.id
_entity.type
_entity.pdbx_description
1 polymer ?
#
loop_
_entity_poly.entity_id
_entity_poly.type
_entity_poly.pdbx_seq_one_letter_code
_entity_poly.pdbx_strand_id
1 'polypeptide(L)'
;MTTSSDGGENWTRPSIVVGSGRVDTDARRVMTVAVNNNGVAGVMVVERRADTGNACLVVDLSASVDGGKTFQVPQRVSSSICGSSSNDQMARRRFPTYGDYYGLVATPDSRFRLMWPEMRGGTSVLLTTTAGISTR
;
A
#
# COMPACT_ATOMS: atom_id res chain seq x y z
N MET A 1 -11.73 6.86 2.18
CA MET A 1 -12.57 5.74 2.61
C MET A 1 -14.01 6.20 2.59
N THR A 2 -14.88 5.30 2.16
CA THR A 2 -16.32 5.34 2.35
C THR A 2 -16.70 4.09 3.13
N THR A 3 -17.82 4.14 3.82
CA THR A 3 -18.34 3.04 4.65
C THR A 3 -19.77 2.74 4.25
N SER A 4 -20.12 1.46 4.36
CA SER A 4 -21.48 0.96 4.25
C SER A 4 -21.82 0.22 5.55
N SER A 5 -23.06 0.36 5.99
CA SER A 5 -23.62 -0.39 7.14
C SER A 5 -24.74 -1.35 6.72
N ASP A 6 -24.97 -1.50 5.42
CA ASP A 6 -26.08 -2.26 4.82
C ASP A 6 -25.60 -3.28 3.80
N GLY A 7 -24.40 -3.84 4.01
CA GLY A 7 -23.86 -4.89 3.13
C GLY A 7 -23.38 -4.37 1.76
N GLY A 8 -23.22 -3.05 1.60
CA GLY A 8 -22.68 -2.43 0.39
C GLY A 8 -23.73 -1.79 -0.52
N GLU A 9 -24.99 -1.73 -0.10
CA GLU A 9 -26.08 -1.10 -0.88
C GLU A 9 -25.91 0.43 -0.93
N ASN A 10 -25.62 1.05 0.23
CA ASN A 10 -25.38 2.48 0.32
C ASN A 10 -24.01 2.79 0.94
N TRP A 11 -23.44 3.89 0.49
CA TRP A 11 -22.09 4.32 0.84
C TRP A 11 -22.08 5.77 1.31
N THR A 12 -21.32 6.04 2.37
CA THR A 12 -21.08 7.42 2.82
C THR A 12 -20.29 8.22 1.78
N ARG A 13 -20.39 9.55 1.80
CA ARG A 13 -19.52 10.39 0.97
C ARG A 13 -18.04 10.13 1.34
N PRO A 14 -17.11 10.12 0.38
CA PRO A 14 -15.69 9.96 0.68
C PRO A 14 -15.22 11.07 1.63
N SER A 15 -14.77 10.71 2.83
CA SER A 15 -14.42 11.67 3.88
C SER A 15 -13.06 11.45 4.52
N ILE A 16 -12.48 10.26 4.35
CA ILE A 16 -11.26 9.85 5.07
C ILE A 16 -10.14 9.61 4.07
N VAL A 17 -9.01 10.27 4.26
CA VAL A 17 -7.82 10.08 3.42
C VAL A 17 -6.89 9.08 4.09
N VAL A 18 -6.40 8.11 3.32
CA VAL A 18 -5.35 7.17 3.74
C VAL A 18 -4.11 7.49 2.92
N GLY A 19 -2.94 7.65 3.56
CA GLY A 19 -1.70 8.08 2.89
C GLY A 19 -1.07 9.32 3.54
N SER A 20 0.16 9.64 3.16
CA SER A 20 0.89 10.83 3.65
C SER A 20 1.34 11.74 2.50
N GLY A 21 1.14 13.05 2.64
CA GLY A 21 1.71 14.05 1.75
C GLY A 21 0.96 14.29 0.43
N ARG A 22 1.58 15.08 -0.46
CA ARG A 22 1.07 15.35 -1.81
C ARG A 22 1.29 14.12 -2.68
N VAL A 23 0.18 13.51 -3.10
CA VAL A 23 0.17 12.45 -4.12
C VAL A 23 0.56 13.06 -5.46
N ASP A 24 1.39 12.34 -6.20
CA ASP A 24 1.62 12.65 -7.60
C ASP A 24 0.41 12.17 -8.42
N THR A 25 -0.35 13.11 -9.01
CA THR A 25 -1.63 12.81 -9.69
C THR A 25 -1.48 12.00 -10.96
N ASP A 26 -0.28 11.95 -11.53
CA ASP A 26 0.04 11.19 -12.73
C ASP A 26 0.51 9.76 -12.39
N ALA A 27 0.73 9.45 -11.11
CA ALA A 27 1.17 8.14 -10.67
C ALA A 27 -0.01 7.18 -10.54
N ARG A 28 0.20 5.95 -11.03
CA ARG A 28 -0.70 4.84 -10.71
C ARG A 28 -0.60 4.52 -9.22
N ARG A 29 -1.75 4.47 -8.57
CA ARG A 29 -1.89 4.11 -7.15
C ARG A 29 -2.55 2.76 -7.02
N VAL A 30 -1.98 1.89 -6.19
CA VAL A 30 -2.60 0.64 -5.77
C VAL A 30 -2.84 0.68 -4.26
N MET A 31 -4.01 0.20 -3.84
CA MET A 31 -4.35 0.07 -2.43
C MET A 31 -4.99 -1.28 -2.18
N THR A 32 -4.66 -1.88 -1.04
CA THR A 32 -5.37 -3.05 -0.52
C THR A 32 -5.54 -2.89 1.00
N VAL A 33 -6.59 -3.48 1.54
CA VAL A 33 -7.01 -3.34 2.94
C VAL A 33 -7.30 -4.73 3.53
N ALA A 34 -6.95 -4.91 4.79
CA ALA A 34 -7.36 -6.06 5.59
C ALA A 34 -7.66 -5.60 7.02
N VAL A 35 -8.54 -6.32 7.71
CA VAL A 35 -8.85 -6.09 9.12
C VAL A 35 -8.36 -7.29 9.93
N ASN A 36 -7.59 -7.05 10.99
CA ASN A 36 -7.10 -8.12 11.85
C ASN A 36 -8.10 -8.48 12.97
N ASN A 37 -7.79 -9.50 13.76
CA ASN A 37 -8.65 -9.97 14.85
C ASN A 37 -8.85 -8.95 15.99
N ASN A 38 -8.05 -7.88 16.02
CA ASN A 38 -8.19 -6.79 16.99
C ASN A 38 -9.05 -5.62 16.43
N GLY A 39 -9.62 -5.77 15.24
CA GLY A 39 -10.40 -4.72 14.57
C GLY A 39 -9.53 -3.60 13.96
N VAL A 40 -8.21 -3.78 13.89
CA VAL A 40 -7.31 -2.82 13.25
C VAL A 40 -7.41 -2.98 11.74
N ALA A 41 -7.70 -1.90 11.03
CA ALA A 41 -7.71 -1.88 9.56
C ALA A 41 -6.33 -1.46 9.06
N GLY A 42 -5.57 -2.41 8.50
CA GLY A 42 -4.31 -2.15 7.81
C GLY A 42 -4.56 -1.83 6.34
N VAL A 43 -3.88 -0.81 5.83
CA VAL A 43 -3.97 -0.39 4.43
C VAL A 43 -2.58 -0.28 3.84
N MET A 44 -2.30 -1.15 2.86
CA MET A 44 -1.12 -1.06 2.03
C MET A 44 -1.37 -0.03 0.94
N VAL A 45 -0.47 0.94 0.79
CA VAL A 45 -0.55 1.98 -0.22
C VAL A 45 0.71 1.91 -1.08
N VAL A 46 0.49 1.82 -2.39
CA VAL A 46 1.56 1.80 -3.38
C VAL A 46 1.39 2.98 -4.31
N GLU A 47 2.29 3.94 -4.19
CA GLU A 47 2.23 5.16 -4.99
C GLU A 47 3.61 5.83 -5.09
N ARG A 48 3.73 6.79 -6.00
CA ARG A 48 4.86 7.70 -6.04
C ARG A 48 4.53 8.94 -5.21
N ARG A 49 5.49 9.40 -4.43
CA ARG A 49 5.37 10.62 -3.61
C ARG A 49 5.98 11.81 -4.37
N ALA A 50 5.21 12.88 -4.57
CA ALA A 50 5.64 14.03 -5.37
C ALA A 50 6.83 14.77 -4.75
N ASP A 51 6.88 14.83 -3.42
CA ASP A 51 7.91 15.50 -2.62
C ASP A 51 9.26 14.75 -2.58
N THR A 52 9.26 13.45 -2.88
CA THR A 52 10.51 12.67 -2.89
C THR A 52 11.34 12.85 -4.15
N GLY A 53 10.75 13.38 -5.24
CA GLY A 53 11.39 13.45 -6.56
C GLY A 53 11.74 12.09 -7.18
N ASN A 54 11.47 10.98 -6.47
CA ASN A 54 11.80 9.64 -6.91
C ASN A 54 10.72 9.18 -7.89
N ALA A 55 11.11 8.82 -9.11
CA ALA A 55 10.19 8.29 -10.11
C ALA A 55 9.78 6.81 -9.85
N CYS A 56 10.09 6.27 -8.67
CA CYS A 56 9.72 4.92 -8.24
C CYS A 56 8.57 4.95 -7.24
N LEU A 57 7.70 3.94 -7.36
CA LEU A 57 6.66 3.71 -6.36
C LEU A 57 7.30 3.22 -5.05
N VAL A 58 6.54 3.36 -3.98
CA VAL A 58 6.93 2.90 -2.65
C VAL A 58 5.77 2.13 -2.04
N VAL A 59 6.08 1.11 -1.24
CA VAL A 59 5.08 0.37 -0.46
C VAL A 59 5.08 0.89 0.95
N ASP A 60 4.00 1.56 1.33
CA ASP A 60 3.76 2.02 2.69
C ASP A 60 2.62 1.20 3.32
N LEU A 61 2.65 1.05 4.65
CA LEU A 61 1.56 0.50 5.45
C LEU A 61 1.06 1.59 6.40
N SER A 62 -0.24 1.87 6.35
CA SER A 62 -0.96 2.69 7.31
C SER A 62 -1.97 1.82 8.06
N ALA A 63 -2.38 2.25 9.24
CA ALA A 63 -3.35 1.53 10.04
C ALA A 63 -4.35 2.48 10.71
N SER A 64 -5.57 2.00 10.86
CA SER A 64 -6.61 2.59 11.70
C SER A 64 -6.89 1.66 12.87
N VAL A 65 -6.92 2.23 14.07
CA VAL A 65 -7.23 1.55 15.33
C VAL A 65 -8.60 1.97 15.89
N ASP A 66 -9.34 2.81 15.17
CA ASP A 66 -10.59 3.44 15.59
C ASP A 66 -11.77 3.12 14.65
N GLY A 67 -11.72 1.95 13.99
CA GLY A 67 -12.77 1.48 13.10
C GLY A 67 -12.78 2.19 11.73
N GLY A 68 -11.62 2.67 11.28
CA GLY A 68 -11.47 3.34 9.99
C GLY A 68 -11.72 4.84 10.02
N LYS A 69 -11.95 5.46 11.19
CA LYS A 69 -12.27 6.90 11.31
C LYS A 69 -11.04 7.78 11.07
N THR A 70 -9.87 7.35 11.53
CA THR A 70 -8.58 7.98 11.28
C THR A 70 -7.52 6.95 10.95
N PHE A 71 -6.46 7.39 10.25
CA PHE A 71 -5.33 6.55 9.86
C PHE A 71 -4.02 7.16 10.33
N GLN A 72 -3.14 6.32 10.87
CA GLN A 72 -1.80 6.70 11.26
C GLN A 72 -0.97 7.11 10.04
N VAL A 73 0.06 7.92 10.25
CA VAL A 73 1.02 8.27 9.21
C VAL A 73 1.61 6.98 8.63
N PRO A 74 1.47 6.72 7.31
CA PRO A 74 2.00 5.52 6.68
C PRO A 74 3.49 5.35 6.96
N GLN A 75 3.89 4.12 7.26
CA GLN A 75 5.28 3.74 7.45
C GLN A 75 5.76 2.95 6.24
N ARG A 76 6.98 3.26 5.79
CA ARG A 76 7.61 2.58 4.67
C ARG A 76 7.88 1.11 5.01
N VAL A 77 7.49 0.21 4.10
CA VAL A 77 7.78 -1.23 4.21
C VAL A 77 8.82 -1.68 3.18
N SER A 78 8.89 -1.05 2.00
CA SER A 78 9.87 -1.37 0.95
C SER A 78 11.12 -0.49 0.99
N SER A 79 12.29 -1.00 0.59
CA SER A 79 13.49 -0.17 0.35
C SER A 79 13.41 0.67 -0.94
N SER A 80 12.88 0.10 -2.02
CA SER A 80 12.46 0.74 -3.29
C SER A 80 12.00 -0.38 -4.22
N ILE A 81 10.84 -0.26 -4.88
CA ILE A 81 10.36 -1.38 -5.72
C ILE A 81 10.99 -1.42 -7.12
N CYS A 82 11.77 -0.40 -7.49
CA CYS A 82 12.51 -0.38 -8.75
C CYS A 82 13.91 -0.96 -8.61
N GLY A 83 14.34 -1.68 -9.64
CA GLY A 83 15.75 -1.94 -9.89
C GLY A 83 16.43 -0.84 -10.71
N SER A 84 17.73 -1.00 -10.96
CA SER A 84 18.60 -0.05 -11.66
C SER A 84 19.09 -0.51 -13.05
N SER A 85 18.73 -1.71 -13.50
CA SER A 85 19.14 -2.25 -14.81
C SER A 85 18.38 -1.59 -15.98
N SER A 86 18.87 -1.80 -17.21
CA SER A 86 18.19 -1.36 -18.43
C SER A 86 16.79 -1.97 -18.58
N ASN A 87 16.63 -3.24 -18.20
CA ASN A 87 15.34 -3.92 -18.15
C ASN A 87 14.39 -3.26 -17.15
N ASP A 88 14.90 -2.77 -16.02
CA ASP A 88 14.10 -2.07 -15.02
C ASP A 88 13.58 -0.73 -15.56
N GLN A 89 14.40 0.00 -16.35
CA GLN A 89 13.97 1.23 -16.99
C GLN A 89 12.85 1.00 -18.02
N MET A 90 12.95 -0.07 -18.82
CA MET A 90 11.88 -0.48 -19.73
C MET A 90 10.61 -0.89 -18.98
N ALA A 91 10.76 -1.70 -17.94
CA ALA A 91 9.65 -2.15 -17.10
C ALA A 91 8.92 -0.96 -16.45
N ARG A 92 9.65 0.04 -15.93
CA ARG A 92 9.04 1.27 -15.38
C ARG A 92 8.17 2.03 -16.37
N ARG A 93 8.57 2.09 -17.64
CA ARG A 93 7.81 2.79 -18.68
C ARG A 93 6.56 2.04 -19.09
N ARG A 94 6.63 0.70 -19.13
CA ARG A 94 5.55 -0.15 -19.67
C ARG A 94 4.59 -0.67 -18.60
N PHE A 95 5.12 -0.97 -17.43
CA PHE A 95 4.45 -1.55 -16.27
C PHE A 95 4.94 -0.83 -14.99
N PRO A 96 4.51 0.41 -14.73
CA PRO A 96 5.06 1.24 -13.65
C PRO A 96 4.86 0.65 -12.24
N THR A 97 3.88 -0.23 -12.07
CA THR A 97 3.63 -1.02 -10.85
C THR A 97 4.28 -2.41 -10.87
N TYR A 98 4.95 -2.77 -11.97
CA TYR A 98 5.52 -4.10 -12.21
C TYR A 98 4.50 -5.24 -12.09
N GLY A 99 3.23 -4.93 -12.41
CA GLY A 99 2.06 -5.80 -12.23
C GLY A 99 1.06 -5.21 -11.23
N ASP A 100 -0.04 -5.91 -10.97
CA ASP A 100 -1.03 -5.53 -9.95
C ASP A 100 -1.09 -6.56 -8.81
N TYR A 101 -0.01 -7.32 -8.62
CA TYR A 101 0.10 -8.42 -7.65
C TYR A 101 0.40 -7.93 -6.23
N TYR A 102 -0.49 -7.09 -5.69
CA TYR A 102 -0.38 -6.56 -4.34
C TYR A 102 -1.37 -7.26 -3.43
N GLY A 103 -0.91 -7.68 -2.25
CA GLY A 103 -1.73 -8.45 -1.31
C GLY A 103 -1.47 -8.03 0.12
N LEU A 104 -2.54 -7.99 0.91
CA LEU A 104 -2.51 -7.74 2.33
C LEU A 104 -3.50 -8.69 2.98
N VAL A 105 -3.04 -9.48 3.93
CA VAL A 105 -3.89 -10.37 4.73
C VAL A 105 -3.56 -10.21 6.20
N ALA A 106 -4.59 -10.30 7.04
CA ALA A 106 -4.39 -10.44 8.48
C ALA A 106 -3.93 -11.86 8.79
N THR A 107 -3.02 -11.99 9.76
CA THR A 107 -2.55 -13.28 10.28
C THR A 107 -3.20 -13.56 11.64
N PRO A 108 -3.27 -14.84 12.09
CA PRO A 108 -3.93 -15.21 13.35
C PRO A 108 -3.39 -14.50 14.59
N ASP A 109 -2.12 -14.08 14.58
CA ASP A 109 -1.44 -13.31 15.64
C ASP A 109 -1.70 -11.80 15.56
N SER A 110 -2.77 -11.37 14.89
CA SER A 110 -3.16 -9.97 14.69
C SER A 110 -2.11 -9.11 13.98
N ARG A 111 -1.16 -9.72 13.26
CA ARG A 111 -0.24 -9.01 12.35
C ARG A 111 -0.82 -8.97 10.94
N PHE A 112 -0.08 -8.34 10.04
CA PHE A 112 -0.37 -8.31 8.61
C PHE A 112 0.75 -8.97 7.82
N ARG A 113 0.40 -9.79 6.84
CA ARG A 113 1.31 -10.23 5.78
C ARG A 113 1.05 -9.42 4.51
N LEU A 114 2.10 -8.83 3.99
CA LEU A 114 2.09 -8.01 2.78
C LEU A 114 2.82 -8.75 1.67
N MET A 115 2.37 -8.61 0.42
CA MET A 115 3.12 -9.00 -0.77
C MET A 115 3.09 -7.92 -1.85
N TRP A 116 4.18 -7.75 -2.58
CA TRP A 116 4.27 -6.85 -3.74
C TRP A 116 5.30 -7.34 -4.76
N PRO A 117 5.14 -6.98 -6.05
CA PRO A 117 6.18 -7.17 -7.05
C PRO A 117 7.31 -6.14 -6.88
N GLU A 118 8.53 -6.58 -7.11
CA GLU A 118 9.73 -5.73 -7.16
C GLU A 118 10.63 -6.19 -8.31
N MET A 119 11.32 -5.23 -8.95
CA MET A 119 12.33 -5.55 -9.95
C MET A 119 13.71 -5.69 -9.30
N ARG A 120 14.37 -6.82 -9.54
CA ARG A 120 15.73 -7.10 -9.05
C ARG A 120 16.57 -7.69 -10.17
N GLY A 121 17.63 -6.98 -10.55
CA GLY A 121 18.55 -7.43 -11.61
C GLY A 121 17.85 -7.75 -12.92
N GLY A 122 16.82 -6.98 -13.31
CA GLY A 122 16.07 -7.21 -14.54
C GLY A 122 15.02 -8.32 -14.47
N THR A 123 14.77 -8.90 -13.29
CA THR A 123 13.73 -9.92 -13.06
C THR A 123 12.64 -9.39 -12.13
N SER A 124 11.38 -9.69 -12.43
CA SER A 124 10.26 -9.42 -11.51
C SER A 124 10.19 -10.52 -10.46
N VAL A 125 10.21 -10.15 -9.19
CA VAL A 125 10.06 -11.05 -8.05
C VAL A 125 8.89 -10.62 -7.18
N LEU A 126 8.25 -11.57 -6.52
CA LEU A 126 7.26 -11.29 -5.49
C LEU A 126 7.94 -11.30 -4.12
N LEU A 127 7.89 -10.17 -3.42
CA LEU A 127 8.37 -10.06 -2.04
C LEU A 127 7.20 -10.21 -1.08
N THR A 128 7.49 -10.74 0.11
CA THR A 128 6.54 -10.79 1.21
C THR A 128 7.22 -10.40 2.52
N THR A 129 6.48 -9.76 3.41
CA THR A 129 6.93 -9.49 4.78
C THR A 129 5.76 -9.53 5.76
N THR A 130 6.05 -9.46 7.06
CA THR A 130 5.05 -9.32 8.11
C THR A 130 5.26 -8.05 8.92
N ALA A 131 4.19 -7.29 9.14
CA ALA A 131 4.21 -6.09 9.96
C ALA A 131 3.20 -6.21 11.12
N GLY A 132 3.60 -5.78 12.31
CA GLY A 132 2.68 -5.54 13.42
C GLY A 132 2.32 -4.06 13.49
N ILE A 133 1.17 -3.74 14.08
CA ILE A 133 0.78 -2.35 14.36
C ILE A 133 1.02 -2.07 15.84
N SER A 134 1.81 -1.04 16.13
CA SER A 134 1.98 -0.57 17.50
C SER A 134 0.82 0.37 17.84
N THR A 135 0.05 0.00 18.85
CA THR A 135 -0.90 0.87 19.52
C THR A 135 -0.13 1.60 20.62
N ARG A 136 0.21 2.87 20.42
CA ARG A 136 0.59 3.72 21.56
C ARG A 136 -0.64 4.02 22.39
#